data_AF-A0A6B0SCU9-F1
#
_entry.id   AF-A0A6B0SCU9-F1
#
_cell.length_a   1.000
_cell.length_b   1.000
_cell.length_c   1.000
_cell.angle_alpha   90.00
_cell.angle_beta   90.00
_cell.angle_gamma   90.00
#
_symmetry.space_group_name_H-M   'P 1'
#
loop_
_entity.id
_entity.type
_entity.pdbx_description
1 polymer ?
#
loop_
_entity_poly.entity_id
_entity_poly.type
_entity_poly.pdbx_seq_one_letter_code
_entity_poly.pdbx_strand_id
1 'polypeptide(L)'
;MNKMTVQSVPLSLFRERLQIPSGAGEWRPAPEAQAFSVLHEMLQQSFNLFHTEHASAAWDTTRLEHLRTGLHHQLDDLDACLGQVMKEEDSALGRTGPTLAVKRYFQGIHVYLKEN
;
A
#
# COMPACT_ATOMS: atom_id res chain seq x y z
N MET A 1 10.17 30.10 4.88
CA MET A 1 9.63 28.90 5.56
C MET A 1 8.70 28.23 4.58
N ASN A 2 9.22 27.24 3.87
CA ASN A 2 8.64 26.75 2.62
C ASN A 2 7.71 25.60 3.00
N LYS A 3 6.40 25.82 2.93
CA LYS A 3 5.42 24.74 3.04
C LYS A 3 5.63 23.83 1.83
N MET A 4 6.22 22.64 2.02
CA MET A 4 6.11 21.58 1.02
C MET A 4 4.64 21.17 0.96
N THR A 5 3.93 21.71 -0.02
CA THR A 5 2.63 21.18 -0.44
C THR A 5 2.92 19.83 -1.05
N VAL A 6 2.69 18.75 -0.29
CA VAL A 6 2.58 17.41 -0.86
C VAL A 6 1.40 17.50 -1.83
N GLN A 7 1.68 17.59 -3.13
CA GLN A 7 0.64 17.39 -4.13
C GLN A 7 0.12 15.98 -3.90
N SER A 8 -1.08 15.87 -3.34
CA SER A 8 -1.75 14.59 -3.15
C SER A 8 -1.75 13.88 -4.48
N VAL A 9 -1.13 12.70 -4.57
CA VAL A 9 -1.39 11.81 -5.71
C VAL A 9 -2.90 11.57 -5.68
N PRO A 10 -3.66 12.01 -6.69
CA PRO A 10 -5.10 11.93 -6.62
C PRO A 10 -5.50 10.45 -6.60
N LEU A 11 -6.46 10.11 -5.73
CA LEU A 11 -7.02 8.76 -5.57
C LEU A 11 -7.39 8.11 -6.92
N SER A 12 -7.71 8.91 -7.93
CA SER A 12 -7.94 8.47 -9.31
C SER A 12 -6.72 7.81 -9.97
N LEU A 13 -5.52 8.38 -9.82
CA LEU A 13 -4.28 7.84 -10.38
C LEU A 13 -3.91 6.51 -9.70
N PHE A 14 -4.15 6.44 -8.40
CA PHE A 14 -3.96 5.23 -7.61
C PHE A 14 -4.89 4.10 -8.08
N ARG A 15 -6.17 4.42 -8.27
CA ARG A 15 -7.20 3.49 -8.75
C ARG A 15 -6.90 2.95 -10.15
N GLU A 16 -6.52 3.83 -11.08
CA GLU A 16 -6.22 3.47 -12.47
C GLU A 16 -5.00 2.54 -12.55
N ARG A 17 -3.93 2.82 -11.80
CA ARG A 17 -2.71 2.01 -11.80
C ARG A 17 -2.90 0.62 -11.19
N LEU A 18 -3.79 0.49 -10.23
CA LEU A 18 -4.12 -0.79 -9.61
C LEU A 18 -5.23 -1.56 -10.34
N GLN A 19 -5.76 -1.03 -11.45
CA GLN A 19 -6.89 -1.61 -12.18
C GLN A 19 -8.09 -1.88 -11.25
N ILE A 20 -8.28 -1.03 -10.23
CA ILE A 20 -9.39 -1.18 -9.29
C ILE A 20 -10.66 -0.69 -10.00
N PRO A 21 -11.70 -1.53 -10.16
CA PRO A 21 -12.84 -1.21 -11.00
C PRO A 21 -13.48 0.14 -10.69
N SER A 22 -13.57 0.94 -11.76
CA SER A 22 -14.51 1.98 -12.11
C SER A 22 -15.97 1.74 -11.71
N GLY A 23 -16.38 1.82 -10.44
CA GLY A 23 -17.75 1.58 -9.98
C GLY A 23 -18.79 2.48 -10.65
N ALA A 24 -19.21 2.08 -11.84
CA ALA A 24 -20.40 2.54 -12.56
C ALA A 24 -21.08 1.39 -13.32
N GLY A 25 -20.46 0.21 -13.40
CA GLY A 25 -21.11 -1.02 -13.84
C GLY A 25 -20.59 -2.17 -12.97
N GLU A 26 -21.45 -2.67 -12.10
CA GLU A 26 -21.26 -3.88 -11.30
C GLU A 26 -19.91 -3.95 -10.57
N TRP A 27 -19.85 -3.33 -9.38
CA TRP A 27 -18.77 -3.55 -8.42
C TRP A 27 -18.83 -5.01 -7.97
N ARG A 28 -18.23 -5.93 -8.74
CA ARG A 28 -17.96 -7.28 -8.24
C ARG A 28 -16.86 -7.12 -7.20
N PRO A 29 -17.14 -7.38 -5.91
CA PRO A 29 -16.08 -7.40 -4.91
C PRO A 29 -15.01 -8.35 -5.42
N ALA A 30 -13.75 -7.91 -5.40
CA ALA A 30 -12.65 -8.86 -5.45
C ALA A 30 -12.90 -9.92 -4.36
N PRO A 31 -12.58 -11.21 -4.60
CA PRO A 31 -12.59 -12.19 -3.52
C PRO A 31 -11.89 -11.58 -2.31
N GLU A 32 -12.49 -11.69 -1.12
CA GLU A 32 -12.03 -10.96 0.07
C GLU A 32 -10.52 -11.16 0.27
N ALA A 33 -10.01 -12.37 0.07
CA ALA A 33 -8.59 -12.66 0.15
C ALA A 33 -7.72 -11.82 -0.81
N GLN A 34 -8.20 -11.50 -2.01
CA GLN A 34 -7.50 -10.62 -2.95
C GLN A 34 -7.49 -9.17 -2.45
N ALA A 35 -8.61 -8.66 -1.93
CA ALA A 35 -8.66 -7.31 -1.35
C ALA A 35 -7.73 -7.18 -0.14
N PHE A 36 -7.76 -8.15 0.76
CA PHE A 36 -6.85 -8.23 1.92
C PHE A 36 -5.39 -8.30 1.48
N SER A 37 -5.06 -9.08 0.45
CA SER A 37 -3.69 -9.19 -0.05
C SER A 37 -3.18 -7.90 -0.72
N VAL A 38 -4.05 -7.19 -1.44
CA VAL A 38 -3.72 -5.87 -2.00
C VAL A 38 -3.49 -4.85 -0.89
N LEU A 39 -4.36 -4.83 0.13
CA LEU A 39 -4.20 -3.95 1.28
C LEU A 39 -2.91 -4.25 2.05
N HIS A 40 -2.59 -5.52 2.25
CA HIS A 40 -1.36 -5.95 2.90
C HIS A 40 -0.12 -5.46 2.15
N GLU A 41 -0.09 -5.69 0.83
CA GLU A 41 1.02 -5.20 0.00
C GLU A 41 1.14 -3.67 0.04
N MET A 42 0.02 -2.94 0.02
CA MET A 42 -0.01 -1.48 0.12
C MET A 42 0.59 -0.96 1.44
N LEU A 43 0.21 -1.57 2.56
CA LEU A 43 0.73 -1.20 3.88
C LEU A 43 2.21 -1.55 4.00
N GLN A 44 2.62 -2.73 3.51
CA GLN A 44 4.01 -3.16 3.54
C GLN A 44 4.92 -2.22 2.74
N GLN A 45 4.51 -1.85 1.52
CA GLN A 45 5.29 -0.92 0.70
C GLN A 45 5.34 0.49 1.32
N SER A 46 4.26 0.93 1.98
CA SER A 46 4.25 2.20 2.72
C SER A 46 5.19 2.16 3.91
N PHE A 47 5.17 1.09 4.70
CA PHE A 47 6.06 0.88 5.84
C PHE A 47 7.53 0.93 5.42
N ASN A 48 7.88 0.23 4.34
CA ASN A 48 9.23 0.23 3.78
C ASN A 48 9.65 1.63 3.32
N LEU A 49 8.74 2.35 2.65
CA LEU A 49 9.01 3.71 2.18
C LEU A 49 9.32 4.66 3.34
N PHE A 50 8.56 4.58 4.43
CA PHE A 50 8.79 5.40 5.60
C PHE A 50 10.01 4.98 6.43
N HIS A 51 10.61 3.81 6.16
CA HIS A 51 11.89 3.38 6.74
C HIS A 51 13.12 3.88 5.98
N THR A 52 12.93 4.56 4.85
CA THR A 52 14.05 5.11 4.09
C THR A 52 14.73 6.28 4.81
N GLU A 53 16.00 6.51 4.47
CA GLU A 53 16.75 7.68 4.94
C GLU A 53 16.09 8.99 4.50
N HIS A 54 15.55 9.04 3.27
CA HIS A 54 14.82 10.20 2.74
C HIS A 54 13.60 10.55 3.61
N ALA A 55 12.79 9.55 4.00
CA ALA A 55 11.66 9.79 4.90
C ALA A 55 12.14 10.27 6.28
N SER A 56 13.21 9.67 6.79
CA SER A 56 13.81 10.02 8.08
C SER A 56 14.39 11.44 8.11
N ALA A 57 14.92 11.91 6.99
CA ALA A 57 15.46 13.26 6.85
C ALA A 57 14.36 14.33 6.67
N ALA A 58 13.22 13.96 6.10
CA ALA A 58 12.14 14.90 5.79
C ALA A 58 11.08 15.04 6.90
N TRP A 59 10.94 14.05 7.78
CA TRP A 59 9.89 14.02 8.80
C TRP A 59 10.41 14.31 10.20
N ASP A 60 9.54 14.84 11.05
CA ASP A 60 9.78 14.87 12.50
C ASP A 60 9.88 13.45 13.05
N THR A 61 10.94 13.18 13.82
CA THR A 61 11.27 11.83 14.32
C THR A 61 10.12 11.22 15.11
N THR A 62 9.51 11.97 16.03
CA THR A 62 8.41 11.44 16.87
C THR A 62 7.20 11.07 16.02
N ARG A 63 6.86 11.91 15.04
CA ARG A 63 5.74 11.63 14.12
C ARG A 63 6.03 10.43 13.22
N LEU A 64 7.26 10.31 12.73
CA LEU A 64 7.67 9.18 11.89
C LEU A 64 7.63 7.86 12.65
N GLU A 65 8.12 7.84 13.90
CA GLU A 65 8.09 6.65 14.75
C GLU A 65 6.66 6.22 15.10
N HIS A 66 5.78 7.16 15.39
CA HIS A 66 4.36 6.85 15.60
C HIS A 66 3.75 6.24 14.32
N LEU A 67 3.99 6.86 13.17
CA LEU A 67 3.49 6.33 11.89
C LEU A 67 4.00 4.92 11.61
N ARG A 68 5.30 4.66 11.80
CA ARG A 68 5.92 3.33 11.63
C ARG A 68 5.30 2.30 12.57
N THR A 69 5.14 2.64 13.84
CA THR A 69 4.50 1.78 14.84
C THR A 69 3.05 1.46 14.47
N GLY A 70 2.28 2.48 14.07
CA GLY A 70 0.89 2.30 13.64
C GLY A 70 0.77 1.38 12.42
N LEU A 71 1.62 1.59 11.41
CA LEU A 71 1.68 0.74 10.22
C LEU A 71 2.08 -0.70 10.55
N HIS A 72 3.02 -0.90 11.47
CA HIS A 72 3.42 -2.23 11.91
C HIS A 72 2.27 -2.98 12.58
N HIS A 73 1.55 -2.34 13.52
CA HIS A 73 0.38 -2.96 14.15
C HIS A 73 -0.72 -3.28 13.12
N GLN A 74 -0.97 -2.39 12.16
CA GLN A 74 -1.94 -2.67 11.11
C GLN A 74 -1.54 -3.85 10.21
N LEU A 75 -0.24 -4.06 9.98
CA LEU A 75 0.25 -5.22 9.26
C LEU A 75 0.07 -6.50 10.07
N ASP A 76 0.42 -6.49 11.35
CA ASP A 76 0.27 -7.65 12.23
C ASP A 76 -1.21 -8.10 12.34
N ASP A 77 -2.12 -7.15 12.52
CA ASP A 77 -3.57 -7.41 12.54
C ASP A 77 -4.03 -8.03 11.23
N LEU A 78 -3.53 -7.50 10.10
CA LEU A 78 -3.91 -7.95 8.78
C LEU A 78 -3.35 -9.34 8.44
N ASP A 79 -2.14 -9.65 8.88
CA ASP A 79 -1.52 -10.98 8.77
C ASP A 79 -2.30 -12.02 9.58
N ALA A 80 -2.75 -11.66 10.79
CA ALA A 80 -3.60 -12.52 11.60
C ALA A 80 -4.95 -12.81 10.91
N CYS A 81 -5.56 -11.81 10.29
CA CYS A 81 -6.79 -11.97 9.49
C CYS A 81 -6.55 -12.80 8.21
N LEU A 82 -5.49 -12.50 7.45
CA LEU A 82 -5.14 -13.22 6.23
C LEU A 82 -4.85 -14.70 6.50
N GLY A 83 -4.16 -15.00 7.60
CA GLY A 83 -3.91 -16.38 8.04
C GLY A 83 -5.19 -17.18 8.32
N GLN A 84 -6.30 -16.52 8.61
CA GLN A 84 -7.62 -17.16 8.75
C GLN A 84 -8.28 -17.33 7.39
N VAL A 85 -8.33 -16.28 6.57
CA VAL A 85 -8.96 -16.29 5.24
C VAL A 85 -8.26 -17.26 4.26
N MET A 86 -6.94 -17.38 4.34
CA MET A 86 -6.15 -18.29 3.50
C MET A 86 -6.34 -19.77 3.82
N LYS A 87 -6.87 -20.12 5.00
CA LYS A 87 -7.25 -21.52 5.29
C LYS A 87 -8.52 -21.94 4.56
N GLU A 88 -9.26 -20.97 4.02
CA GLU A 88 -10.59 -21.18 3.43
C GLU A 88 -10.61 -21.01 1.90
N GLU A 89 -9.69 -20.20 1.32
CA GLU A 89 -9.56 -20.01 -0.14
C GLU A 89 -8.21 -20.50 -0.70
N ASP A 90 -8.22 -21.69 -1.31
CA ASP A 90 -7.03 -22.37 -1.85
C ASP A 90 -6.69 -21.95 -3.31
N SER A 91 -6.86 -20.67 -3.64
CA SER A 91 -6.56 -20.15 -4.99
C SER A 91 -5.55 -18.99 -4.93
N ALA A 92 -4.27 -19.36 -4.85
CA ALA A 92 -3.15 -18.42 -4.82
C ALA A 92 -2.93 -17.68 -6.17
N LEU A 93 -3.39 -18.25 -7.28
CA LEU A 93 -2.99 -17.82 -8.63
C LEU A 93 -3.65 -16.51 -9.10
N GLY A 94 -4.86 -16.19 -8.62
CA GLY A 94 -5.57 -14.94 -8.94
C GLY A 94 -5.13 -13.72 -8.13
N ARG A 95 -4.32 -13.91 -7.09
CA ARG A 95 -3.97 -12.89 -6.09
C ARG A 95 -2.73 -12.08 -6.43
N THR A 96 -1.80 -12.67 -7.19
CA THR A 96 -0.46 -12.11 -7.46
C THR A 96 -0.46 -10.92 -8.42
N GLY A 97 -1.44 -10.83 -9.32
CA GLY A 97 -1.51 -9.75 -10.31
C GLY A 97 -1.67 -8.35 -9.69
N PRO A 98 -2.72 -8.13 -8.86
CA PRO A 98 -2.94 -6.85 -8.19
C PRO A 98 -1.81 -6.43 -7.23
N THR A 99 -1.25 -7.36 -6.45
CA THR A 99 -0.13 -7.05 -5.54
C THR A 99 1.14 -6.67 -6.32
N LEU A 100 1.38 -7.27 -7.48
CA LEU A 100 2.48 -6.87 -8.36
C LEU A 100 2.29 -5.44 -8.92
N ALA A 101 1.05 -5.03 -9.21
CA ALA A 101 0.77 -3.65 -9.61
C ALA A 101 1.11 -2.64 -8.50
N VAL A 102 0.79 -2.97 -7.24
CA VAL A 102 1.20 -2.18 -6.06
C VAL A 102 2.71 -2.06 -5.97
N LYS A 103 3.44 -3.17 -6.07
CA LYS A 103 4.92 -3.16 -6.04
C LYS A 103 5.50 -2.24 -7.10
N ARG A 104 5.01 -2.32 -8.35
CA ARG A 104 5.47 -1.46 -9.45
C ARG A 104 5.17 0.01 -9.20
N TYR A 105 4.02 0.33 -8.60
CA TYR A 105 3.68 1.70 -8.24
C TYR A 105 4.68 2.27 -7.22
N PHE A 106 4.97 1.54 -6.14
CA PHE A 106 5.93 1.98 -5.13
C PHE A 106 7.37 2.00 -5.64
N GLN A 107 7.76 1.10 -6.54
CA GLN A 107 9.05 1.20 -7.23
C GLN A 107 9.19 2.55 -7.94
N GLY A 108 8.15 3.03 -8.62
CA GLY A 108 8.14 4.37 -9.23
C GLY A 108 8.34 5.50 -8.22
N ILE A 109 7.72 5.40 -7.04
CA ILE A 109 7.93 6.38 -5.95
C ILE A 109 9.39 6.35 -5.47
N HIS A 110 9.96 5.16 -5.25
CA HIS A 110 11.34 5.04 -4.80
C HIS A 110 12.33 5.61 -5.83
N VAL A 111 12.07 5.45 -7.12
CA VAL A 111 12.87 6.08 -8.18
C VAL A 111 12.76 7.60 -8.09
N TYR A 112 11.54 8.14 -8.05
CA TYR A 112 11.31 9.59 -7.95
C TYR A 112 12.01 10.23 -6.75
N LEU A 113 11.94 9.58 -5.58
CA LEU A 113 12.56 10.05 -4.34
C LEU A 113 14.08 9.91 -4.31
N LYS A 114 14.68 9.08 -5.16
CA LYS A 114 16.14 9.04 -5.32
C LYS A 114 16.64 10.16 -6.24
N GLU A 115 15.80 10.59 -7.16
CA GLU A 115 16.11 11.63 -8.14
C GLU A 115 15.84 13.06 -7.62
N ASN A 116 15.16 13.21 -6.48
CA ASN A 116 14.77 14.49 -5.87
C ASN A 116 15.02 14.51 -4.36
#